data_AF-A0A0A7HIX1-F1
#
_entry.id   AF-A0A0A7HIX1-F1
#
_cell.length_a   1.000
_cell.length_b   1.000
_cell.length_c   1.000
_cell.angle_alpha   90.00
_cell.angle_beta   90.00
_cell.angle_gamma   90.00
#
_symmetry.space_group_name_H-M   'P 1'
#
loop_
_entity.id
_entity.type
_entity.pdbx_description
1 polymer ?
#
loop_
_entity_poly.entity_id
_entity_poly.type
_entity_poly.pdbx_seq_one_letter_code
_entity_poly.pdbx_strand_id
1 'polypeptide(L)'
;MAILTDENYVDKAERAISLLEKDNKGNYLLTTSQIRKLLSLCSSLYDRSKERKFDELINDVSYLRVQFVYQAGREIAVKDLIEKAQILEALKEIKDRETLQRFCRYMEALVAYFKFYGGKD
;
A
#
# COMPACT_ATOMS: atom_id res chain seq x y z
N MET A 1 5.64 -4.88 -18.37
CA MET A 1 4.58 -3.86 -18.14
C MET A 1 4.67 -3.44 -16.69
N ALA A 2 4.57 -2.14 -16.39
CA ALA A 2 4.59 -1.67 -15.01
C ALA A 2 3.37 -2.21 -14.25
N ILE A 3 3.57 -2.58 -12.99
CA ILE A 3 2.54 -3.05 -12.07
C ILE A 3 1.54 -1.93 -11.81
N LEU A 4 2.01 -0.70 -11.57
CA LEU A 4 1.16 0.47 -11.34
C LEU A 4 1.35 1.51 -12.45
N THR A 5 0.25 1.84 -13.13
CA THR A 5 0.13 2.94 -14.09
C THR A 5 -0.96 3.89 -13.63
N ASP A 6 -1.00 5.11 -14.16
CA ASP A 6 -2.05 6.08 -13.80
C ASP A 6 -3.46 5.59 -14.18
N GLU A 7 -3.55 4.67 -15.13
CA GLU A 7 -4.80 4.09 -15.61
C GLU A 7 -5.27 2.89 -14.79
N ASN A 8 -4.36 2.18 -14.09
CA ASN A 8 -4.69 0.87 -13.51
C ASN A 8 -4.65 0.81 -11.98
N TYR A 9 -4.04 1.78 -11.30
CA TYR A 9 -3.73 1.63 -9.87
C TYR A 9 -5.01 1.60 -9.02
N VAL A 10 -6.04 2.34 -9.42
CA VAL A 10 -7.35 2.39 -8.74
C VAL A 10 -8.06 1.03 -8.83
N ASP A 11 -8.22 0.50 -10.05
CA ASP A 11 -8.85 -0.82 -10.27
C ASP A 11 -8.08 -1.96 -9.60
N LYS A 12 -6.75 -1.85 -9.56
CA LYS A 12 -5.90 -2.79 -8.82
C LYS A 12 -6.18 -2.74 -7.32
N ALA A 13 -6.36 -1.55 -6.75
CA ALA A 13 -6.66 -1.39 -5.34
C ALA A 13 -8.03 -2.00 -5.01
N GLU A 14 -9.06 -1.70 -5.80
CA GLU A 14 -10.39 -2.28 -5.66
C GLU A 14 -10.36 -3.82 -5.70
N ARG A 15 -9.67 -4.37 -6.70
CA ARG A 15 -9.51 -5.82 -6.84
C ARG A 15 -8.78 -6.43 -5.65
N ALA A 16 -7.69 -5.82 -5.19
CA ALA A 16 -6.95 -6.34 -4.05
C ALA A 16 -7.82 -6.39 -2.79
N ILE A 17 -8.59 -5.33 -2.51
CA ILE A 17 -9.48 -5.26 -1.35
C ILE A 17 -10.62 -6.29 -1.42
N SER A 18 -11.18 -6.54 -2.60
CA SER A 18 -12.23 -7.55 -2.76
C SER A 18 -11.74 -8.99 -2.55
N LEU A 19 -10.43 -9.24 -2.69
CA LEU A 19 -9.78 -10.54 -2.53
C LEU A 19 -9.22 -10.81 -1.13
N LEU A 20 -9.28 -9.84 -0.21
CA LEU A 20 -8.76 -10.01 1.15
C LEU A 20 -9.53 -11.08 1.93
N GLU A 21 -8.82 -11.76 2.82
CA GLU A 21 -9.39 -12.78 3.70
C GLU A 21 -10.44 -12.20 4.67
N LYS A 22 -11.48 -13.00 4.89
CA LYS A 22 -12.59 -12.70 5.78
C LYS A 22 -12.82 -13.85 6.75
N ASP A 23 -13.34 -13.53 7.92
CA ASP A 23 -13.81 -14.52 8.88
C ASP A 23 -15.11 -15.21 8.40
N ASN A 24 -15.56 -16.22 9.15
CA ASN A 24 -16.81 -16.94 8.84
C ASN A 24 -18.08 -16.08 8.90
N LYS A 25 -17.98 -14.85 9.42
CA LYS A 25 -19.08 -13.87 9.47
C LYS A 25 -18.99 -12.84 8.34
N GLY A 26 -17.99 -12.96 7.46
CA GLY A 26 -17.77 -12.06 6.32
C GLY A 26 -17.06 -10.76 6.69
N ASN A 27 -16.48 -10.63 7.89
CA ASN A 27 -15.68 -9.47 8.28
C ASN A 27 -14.24 -9.65 7.81
N TYR A 28 -13.61 -8.57 7.35
CA TYR A 28 -12.18 -8.59 7.02
C TYR A 28 -11.34 -8.97 8.24
N LEU A 29 -10.33 -9.81 8.03
CA LEU A 29 -9.31 -10.08 9.06
C LEU A 29 -8.37 -8.89 9.25
N LEU A 30 -8.15 -8.13 8.18
CA LEU A 30 -7.42 -6.87 8.22
C LEU A 30 -8.26 -5.82 8.96
N THR A 31 -7.63 -5.08 9.86
CA THR A 31 -8.27 -3.97 10.59
C THR A 31 -7.94 -2.63 9.94
N THR A 32 -8.80 -1.64 10.20
CA THR A 32 -8.58 -0.26 9.73
C THR A 32 -7.28 0.33 10.30
N SER A 33 -6.96 0.04 11.56
CA SER A 33 -5.73 0.49 12.20
C SER A 33 -4.46 -0.08 11.55
N GLN A 34 -4.47 -1.34 11.13
CA GLN A 34 -3.35 -1.98 10.42
C GLN A 34 -3.08 -1.33 9.06
N ILE A 35 -4.11 -1.15 8.23
CA ILE A 35 -3.92 -0.55 6.89
C ILE A 35 -3.56 0.95 6.98
N ARG A 36 -4.14 1.69 7.93
CA ARG A 36 -3.78 3.11 8.18
C ARG A 36 -2.33 3.28 8.61
N LYS A 37 -1.79 2.33 9.39
CA LYS A 37 -0.38 2.34 9.77
C LYS A 37 0.52 2.29 8.54
N LEU A 38 0.22 1.43 7.57
CA LEU A 38 0.97 1.38 6.30
C LEU A 38 0.81 2.69 5.52
N LEU A 39 -0.41 3.21 5.41
CA LEU A 39 -0.67 4.49 4.73
C LEU A 39 0.15 5.63 5.35
N SER A 40 0.26 5.71 6.68
CA SER A 40 1.02 6.77 7.36
C SER A 40 2.50 6.82 6.95
N LEU A 41 3.12 5.65 6.73
CA LEU A 41 4.50 5.56 6.23
C LEU A 41 4.60 6.14 4.81
N CYS A 42 3.61 5.83 3.96
CA CYS A 42 3.54 6.34 2.60
C CYS A 42 3.25 7.83 2.55
N SER A 43 2.32 8.34 3.37
CA SER A 43 2.00 9.77 3.44
C SER A 43 3.21 10.60 3.84
N SER A 44 4.00 10.14 4.83
CA SER A 44 5.25 10.82 5.19
C SER A 44 6.23 10.90 4.01
N LEU A 45 6.33 9.85 3.20
CA LEU A 45 7.22 9.83 2.04
C LEU A 45 6.66 10.67 0.87
N TYR A 46 5.33 10.69 0.70
CA TYR A 46 4.64 11.53 -0.25
C TYR A 46 4.91 13.01 0.01
N ASP A 47 4.80 13.45 1.26
CA ASP A 47 5.08 14.84 1.63
C ASP A 47 6.53 15.22 1.37
N ARG A 48 7.49 14.36 1.76
CA ARG A 48 8.91 14.57 1.42
C ARG A 48 9.16 14.64 -0.08
N SER A 49 8.41 13.89 -0.90
CA SER A 49 8.55 13.90 -2.36
C SER A 49 8.17 15.23 -3.02
N LYS A 50 7.38 16.07 -2.34
CA LYS A 50 6.99 17.40 -2.82
C LYS A 50 8.14 18.40 -2.70
N GLU A 51 8.99 18.23 -1.71
CA GLU A 51 10.03 19.19 -1.34
C GLU A 51 11.43 18.72 -1.76
N ARG A 52 11.70 17.41 -1.74
CA ARG A 52 13.01 16.82 -2.01
C ARG A 52 13.09 16.24 -3.41
N LYS A 53 14.32 16.14 -3.93
CA LYS A 53 14.57 15.38 -5.16
C LYS A 53 14.48 13.88 -4.87
N PHE A 54 14.19 13.09 -5.90
CA PHE A 54 13.96 11.64 -5.72
C PHE A 54 15.21 10.87 -5.28
N ASP A 55 16.39 11.29 -5.73
CA ASP A 55 17.69 10.74 -5.32
C ASP A 55 17.91 10.80 -3.81
N GLU A 56 17.40 11.84 -3.14
CA GLU A 56 17.42 11.99 -1.68
C GLU A 56 16.46 11.01 -0.96
N LEU A 57 15.52 10.39 -1.68
CA LEU A 57 14.47 9.52 -1.14
C LEU A 57 14.69 8.03 -1.43
N ILE A 58 15.71 7.66 -2.21
CA ILE A 58 15.97 6.25 -2.59
C ILE A 58 16.13 5.36 -1.35
N ASN A 59 16.82 5.85 -0.33
CA ASN A 59 16.98 5.13 0.94
C ASN A 59 15.68 5.04 1.74
N ASP A 60 14.86 6.09 1.71
CA ASP A 60 13.54 6.09 2.36
C ASP A 60 12.60 5.07 1.69
N VAL A 61 12.60 4.97 0.35
CA VAL A 61 11.85 3.95 -0.40
C VAL A 61 12.33 2.53 -0.06
N SER A 62 13.65 2.34 0.02
CA SER A 62 14.24 1.05 0.40
C SER A 62 13.84 0.66 1.83
N TYR A 63 13.84 1.63 2.75
CA TYR A 63 13.43 1.41 4.13
C TYR A 63 11.92 1.15 4.27
N LEU A 64 11.08 1.85 3.49
CA LEU A 64 9.64 1.59 3.41
C LEU A 64 9.36 0.13 3.07
N ARG A 65 10.10 -0.44 2.11
CA ARG A 65 10.00 -1.86 1.76
C ARG A 65 10.36 -2.78 2.93
N VAL A 66 11.42 -2.48 3.69
CA VAL A 66 11.79 -3.23 4.90
C VAL A 66 10.70 -3.15 5.95
N GLN A 67 10.13 -1.96 6.18
CA GLN A 67 9.06 -1.76 7.15
C GLN A 67 7.82 -2.58 6.76
N PHE A 68 7.46 -2.65 5.48
CA PHE A 68 6.33 -3.43 4.99
C PHE A 68 6.56 -4.93 5.17
N VAL A 69 7.77 -5.43 4.83
CA VAL A 69 8.17 -6.82 5.11
C VAL A 69 8.06 -7.13 6.60
N TYR A 70 8.51 -6.22 7.46
CA TYR A 70 8.41 -6.38 8.91
C TYR A 70 6.97 -6.44 9.40
N GLN A 71 6.08 -5.55 8.92
CA GLN A 71 4.66 -5.62 9.30
C GLN A 71 4.01 -6.93 8.81
N ALA A 72 4.33 -7.38 7.59
CA ALA A 72 3.85 -8.66 7.05
C ALA A 72 4.29 -9.86 7.92
N GLY A 73 5.51 -9.82 8.45
CA GLY A 73 6.01 -10.88 9.33
C GLY A 73 5.32 -10.94 10.70
N ARG A 74 4.78 -9.82 11.18
CA ARG A 74 4.09 -9.74 12.49
C ARG A 74 2.60 -10.00 12.42
N GLU A 75 1.96 -9.58 11.34
CA GLU A 75 0.51 -9.52 11.24
C GLU A 75 0.06 -10.27 9.97
N ILE A 76 -0.54 -11.45 10.14
CA ILE A 76 -0.95 -12.31 9.00
C ILE A 76 -1.91 -11.60 8.05
N ALA A 77 -2.83 -10.79 8.56
CA ALA A 77 -3.77 -10.01 7.75
C ALA A 77 -3.08 -8.90 6.94
N VAL A 78 -1.97 -8.34 7.46
CA VAL A 78 -1.15 -7.37 6.70
C VAL A 78 -0.38 -8.07 5.60
N LYS A 79 0.10 -9.30 5.86
CA LYS A 79 0.73 -10.11 4.83
C LYS A 79 -0.23 -10.41 3.68
N ASP A 80 -1.46 -10.81 3.99
CA ASP A 80 -2.51 -11.04 2.98
C ASP A 80 -2.71 -9.79 2.10
N LEU A 81 -2.88 -8.61 2.72
CA LEU A 81 -2.94 -7.35 1.97
C LEU A 81 -1.72 -7.14 1.07
N ILE A 82 -0.51 -7.30 1.60
CA ILE A 82 0.73 -7.09 0.84
C ILE A 82 0.82 -8.01 -0.38
N GLU A 83 0.38 -9.27 -0.24
CA GLU A 83 0.38 -10.26 -1.32
C GLU A 83 -0.72 -9.97 -2.35
N LYS A 84 -1.99 -9.76 -1.93
CA LYS A 84 -3.10 -9.49 -2.84
C LYS A 84 -2.93 -8.17 -3.61
N ALA A 85 -2.36 -7.16 -2.96
CA ALA A 85 -2.10 -5.85 -3.56
C ALA A 85 -0.73 -5.76 -4.25
N GLN A 86 0.07 -6.84 -4.28
CA GLN A 86 1.40 -6.89 -4.92
C GLN A 86 2.32 -5.74 -4.49
N ILE A 87 2.28 -5.39 -3.19
CA ILE A 87 2.87 -4.14 -2.70
C ILE A 87 4.40 -4.17 -2.79
N LEU A 88 5.03 -5.30 -2.47
CA LEU A 88 6.50 -5.41 -2.51
C LEU A 88 7.02 -5.35 -3.94
N GLU A 89 6.28 -5.89 -4.90
CA GLU A 89 6.59 -5.82 -6.32
C GLU A 89 6.41 -4.38 -6.82
N ALA A 90 5.30 -3.71 -6.47
CA ALA A 90 5.08 -2.31 -6.82
C ALA A 90 6.17 -1.37 -6.25
N LEU A 91 6.63 -1.60 -5.02
CA LEU A 91 7.73 -0.85 -4.40
C LEU A 91 9.05 -1.00 -5.17
N LYS A 92 9.31 -2.15 -5.80
CA LYS A 92 10.53 -2.37 -6.60
C LYS A 92 10.54 -1.59 -7.91
N GLU A 93 9.37 -1.17 -8.41
CA GLU A 93 9.25 -0.43 -9.66
C GLU A 93 9.36 1.10 -9.47
N ILE A 94 9.43 1.57 -8.22
CA ILE A 94 9.64 2.98 -7.92
C ILE A 94 11.05 3.37 -8.35
N LYS A 95 11.14 4.30 -9.31
CA LYS A 95 12.40 4.73 -9.94
C LYS A 95 12.53 6.25 -10.07
N ASP A 96 11.45 6.98 -9.80
CA ASP A 96 11.38 8.43 -9.90
C ASP A 96 10.26 8.96 -8.98
N ARG A 97 10.16 10.29 -8.89
CA ARG A 97 9.12 10.97 -8.09
C ARG A 97 7.71 10.56 -8.52
N GLU A 98 7.47 10.38 -9.80
CA GLU A 98 6.15 10.09 -10.35
C GLU A 98 5.67 8.70 -9.91
N THR A 99 6.52 7.68 -10.08
CA THR A 99 6.25 6.31 -9.62
C THR A 99 6.11 6.22 -8.10
N LEU A 100 6.88 7.00 -7.33
CA LEU A 100 6.70 7.10 -5.88
C LEU A 100 5.34 7.70 -5.50
N GLN A 101 4.97 8.83 -6.11
CA GLN A 101 3.72 9.51 -5.82
C GLN A 101 2.51 8.67 -6.24
N ARG A 102 2.60 7.97 -7.37
CA ARG A 102 1.60 6.98 -7.81
C ARG A 102 1.44 5.84 -6.81
N PHE A 103 2.55 5.30 -6.29
CA PHE A 103 2.50 4.29 -5.24
C PHE A 103 1.80 4.80 -3.97
N CYS A 104 2.04 6.04 -3.57
CA CYS A 104 1.35 6.62 -2.42
C CYS A 104 -0.16 6.76 -2.66
N ARG A 105 -0.58 7.24 -3.83
CA ARG A 105 -2.00 7.30 -4.24
C ARG A 105 -2.64 5.91 -4.31
N TYR A 106 -1.88 4.89 -4.70
CA TYR A 106 -2.31 3.51 -4.65
C TYR A 106 -2.61 3.04 -3.22
N MET A 107 -1.75 3.37 -2.27
CA MET A 107 -1.99 3.08 -0.85
C MET A 107 -3.20 3.84 -0.30
N GLU A 108 -3.43 5.08 -0.74
CA GLU A 108 -4.66 5.83 -0.42
C GLU A 108 -5.91 5.15 -0.99
N ALA A 109 -5.85 4.69 -2.25
CA ALA A 109 -6.94 3.94 -2.89
C ALA A 109 -7.26 2.64 -2.14
N LEU A 110 -6.25 1.89 -1.70
CA LEU A 110 -6.44 0.68 -0.88
C LEU A 110 -7.22 0.99 0.41
N VAL A 111 -6.87 2.06 1.12
CA VAL A 111 -7.60 2.48 2.34
C VAL A 111 -9.03 2.92 2.02
N ALA A 112 -9.23 3.67 0.94
CA ALA A 112 -10.54 4.13 0.52
C ALA A 112 -11.47 2.95 0.19
N TYR A 113 -11.02 2.02 -0.65
CA TYR A 113 -11.79 0.81 -0.99
C TYR A 113 -12.00 -0.11 0.21
N PHE A 114 -10.99 -0.28 1.07
CA PHE A 114 -11.15 -1.04 2.31
C PHE A 114 -12.28 -0.48 3.15
N LYS A 115 -12.34 0.86 3.31
CA LYS A 115 -13.43 1.50 4.04
C LYS A 115 -14.77 1.36 3.33
N PHE A 116 -14.79 1.52 2.00
CA PHE A 116 -15.99 1.40 1.18
C PHE A 116 -16.65 0.02 1.27
N TYR A 117 -15.86 -1.06 1.22
CA TYR A 117 -16.35 -2.44 1.32
C TYR A 117 -16.65 -2.91 2.76
N GLY A 118 -16.62 -2.00 3.74
CA GLY A 118 -17.01 -2.31 5.11
C GLY A 118 -15.87 -2.78 6.01
N GLY A 119 -14.62 -2.49 5.66
CA GLY A 119 -13.50 -2.53 6.59
C GLY A 119 -13.82 -1.77 7.87
N LYS A 120 -13.76 -2.47 9.00
CA LYS A 120 -14.03 -1.96 10.35
C LYS A 120 -12.77 -2.07 11.21
N ASP A 121 -12.81 -1.46 12.38
CA ASP A 121 -11.81 -1.71 13.42
C ASP A 121 -12.14 -3.04 14.10
#